data_AF-A0A1E3VVY2-F1
#
_entry.id   AF-A0A1E3VVY2-F1
#
_cell.length_a   1.000
_cell.length_b   1.000
_cell.length_c   1.000
_cell.angle_alpha   90.00
_cell.angle_beta   90.00
_cell.angle_gamma   90.00
#
_symmetry.space_group_name_H-M   'P 1'
#
loop_
_entity.id
_entity.type
_entity.pdbx_description
1 polymer ?
#
loop_
_entity_poly.entity_id
_entity_poly.type
_entity_poly.pdbx_seq_one_letter_code
_entity_poly.pdbx_strand_id
1 'polypeptide(L)'
;MGGAACAAVLTVLASAPVRAADSTPGVTAVAAEELDKRSKQAQEEQGEGKGMSDSAVRVLMTYAFSIIPEQSTDPDGKVITTDKSDPNKFLIPNDAARRVIRAATRTAYAEVCEIPELGRANFETMMKGEEARKTWTPEQLQMIRALHVFSVSYFTGNIKITAKEEPADPAGKDAGAAAEAGAGDAAAADDAESTTRIISAEAPNCPEAQKQKVTAAINAYVQGAQAKP
;
A
#
# COMPACT_ATOMS: atom_id res chain seq x y z
N MET A 1 -58.69 -33.41 -1.73
CA MET A 1 -59.09 -34.36 -2.79
C MET A 1 -58.94 -33.66 -4.13
N GLY A 2 -58.23 -34.23 -5.11
CA GLY A 2 -58.03 -33.66 -6.46
C GLY A 2 -57.13 -32.40 -6.50
N GLY A 3 -56.08 -32.28 -7.32
CA GLY A 3 -55.53 -33.21 -8.30
C GLY A 3 -55.99 -32.93 -9.74
N ALA A 4 -55.26 -32.06 -10.44
CA ALA A 4 -55.23 -31.97 -11.90
C ALA A 4 -53.95 -31.25 -12.36
N ALA A 5 -53.12 -31.95 -13.15
CA ALA A 5 -52.05 -31.34 -13.93
C ALA A 5 -52.45 -31.39 -15.41
N CYS A 6 -52.13 -30.34 -16.18
CA CYS A 6 -52.17 -30.37 -17.64
C CYS A 6 -50.98 -29.56 -18.18
N ALA A 7 -50.42 -30.02 -19.30
CA ALA A 7 -49.14 -29.56 -19.82
C ALA A 7 -49.27 -28.61 -21.03
N ALA A 8 -48.27 -27.74 -21.14
CA ALA A 8 -47.63 -27.19 -22.35
C ALA A 8 -48.47 -26.90 -23.62
N VAL A 9 -48.39 -25.65 -24.08
CA VAL A 9 -48.11 -25.33 -25.50
C VAL A 9 -47.00 -24.28 -25.55
N LEU A 10 -45.98 -24.52 -26.39
CA LEU A 10 -44.88 -23.60 -26.66
C LEU A 10 -45.20 -22.81 -27.94
N THR A 11 -45.07 -21.48 -27.92
CA THR A 11 -44.97 -20.67 -29.16
C THR A 11 -43.84 -19.67 -29.04
N VAL A 12 -42.79 -19.90 -29.82
CA VAL A 12 -41.63 -19.02 -29.96
C VAL A 12 -41.96 -17.92 -30.98
N LEU A 13 -41.74 -16.66 -30.62
CA LEU A 13 -41.59 -15.57 -31.58
C LEU A 13 -40.14 -15.09 -31.52
N ALA A 14 -39.47 -15.14 -32.67
CA ALA A 14 -38.07 -14.78 -32.80
C ALA A 14 -37.90 -13.27 -32.99
N SER A 15 -36.99 -12.67 -32.21
CA SER A 15 -36.35 -11.40 -32.52
C SER A 15 -34.84 -11.63 -32.64
N ALA A 16 -34.24 -11.08 -33.70
CA ALA A 16 -32.87 -11.44 -34.10
C ALA A 16 -31.79 -10.88 -33.15
N PRO A 17 -30.64 -11.56 -33.00
CA PRO A 17 -29.52 -11.05 -32.22
C PRO A 17 -28.83 -9.90 -32.95
N VAL A 18 -28.51 -8.85 -32.20
CA VAL A 18 -27.57 -7.80 -32.64
C VAL A 18 -26.19 -8.42 -32.83
N ARG A 19 -25.55 -8.15 -33.98
CA ARG A 19 -24.15 -8.53 -34.23
C ARG A 19 -23.22 -7.79 -33.27
N ALA A 20 -22.55 -8.52 -32.39
CA ALA A 20 -21.28 -8.08 -31.82
C ALA A 20 -20.15 -8.43 -32.80
N ALA A 21 -19.16 -7.54 -32.91
CA ALA A 21 -18.01 -7.70 -33.80
C ALA A 21 -16.95 -8.67 -33.23
N ASP A 22 -16.00 -9.04 -34.08
CA ASP A 22 -14.97 -10.07 -33.92
C ASP A 22 -14.40 -10.26 -32.50
N SER A 23 -14.49 -11.51 -32.03
CA SER A 23 -13.72 -12.01 -30.88
C SER A 23 -12.54 -12.83 -31.39
N THR A 24 -11.35 -12.24 -31.41
CA THR A 24 -10.09 -12.97 -31.66
C THR A 24 -9.85 -13.97 -30.52
N PRO A 25 -9.98 -15.30 -30.71
CA PRO A 25 -10.08 -16.23 -29.58
C PRO A 25 -8.78 -16.44 -28.79
N GLY A 26 -7.64 -16.02 -29.37
CA GLY A 26 -6.29 -16.32 -28.85
C GLY A 26 -5.68 -15.30 -27.89
N VAL A 27 -6.35 -14.18 -27.58
CA VAL A 27 -5.76 -13.12 -26.71
C VAL A 27 -6.48 -13.03 -25.36
N THR A 28 -7.81 -13.17 -25.36
CA THR A 28 -8.63 -13.15 -24.13
C THR A 28 -8.43 -14.40 -23.27
N ALA A 29 -8.25 -15.56 -23.89
CA ALA A 29 -7.97 -16.81 -23.17
C ALA A 29 -6.65 -16.76 -22.38
N VAL A 30 -5.58 -16.23 -22.99
CA VAL A 30 -4.25 -16.12 -22.35
C VAL A 30 -4.26 -15.11 -21.21
N ALA A 31 -5.01 -13.99 -21.37
CA ALA A 31 -5.18 -13.00 -20.31
C ALA A 31 -6.01 -13.53 -19.12
N ALA A 32 -7.03 -14.36 -19.39
CA ALA A 32 -7.79 -15.04 -18.35
C ALA A 32 -6.94 -16.09 -17.62
N GLU A 33 -6.17 -16.90 -18.34
CA GLU A 33 -5.30 -17.94 -17.75
C GLU A 33 -4.16 -17.34 -16.90
N GLU A 34 -3.56 -16.21 -17.30
CA GLU A 34 -2.61 -15.46 -16.47
C GLU A 34 -3.26 -14.86 -15.21
N LEU A 35 -4.51 -14.40 -15.30
CA LEU A 35 -5.25 -13.90 -14.13
C LEU A 35 -5.64 -15.03 -13.17
N ASP A 36 -6.00 -16.21 -13.67
CA ASP A 36 -6.23 -17.40 -12.84
C ASP A 36 -4.92 -17.92 -12.22
N LYS A 37 -3.80 -17.89 -12.95
CA LYS A 37 -2.46 -18.17 -12.38
C LYS A 37 -2.09 -17.20 -11.27
N ARG A 38 -2.28 -15.90 -11.48
CA ARG A 38 -2.01 -14.87 -10.45
C ARG A 38 -2.99 -14.96 -9.28
N SER A 39 -4.25 -15.37 -9.53
CA SER A 39 -5.25 -15.60 -8.47
C SER A 39 -4.94 -16.85 -7.66
N LYS A 40 -4.49 -17.94 -8.30
CA LYS A 40 -4.00 -19.15 -7.62
C LYS A 40 -2.69 -18.89 -6.89
N GLN A 41 -1.73 -18.18 -7.47
CA GLN A 41 -0.56 -17.70 -6.73
C GLN A 41 -1.02 -16.85 -5.53
N ALA A 42 -1.94 -15.90 -5.70
CA ALA A 42 -2.48 -15.11 -4.59
C ALA A 42 -3.37 -15.89 -3.59
N GLN A 43 -3.66 -17.18 -3.81
CA GLN A 43 -4.37 -18.07 -2.89
C GLN A 43 -3.43 -19.12 -2.25
N GLU A 44 -2.49 -19.67 -3.01
CA GLU A 44 -1.41 -20.55 -2.57
C GLU A 44 -0.35 -19.77 -1.75
N GLU A 45 -0.23 -18.46 -1.95
CA GLU A 45 0.60 -17.54 -1.15
C GLU A 45 -0.09 -17.04 0.14
N GLN A 46 -1.28 -17.55 0.49
CA GLN A 46 -1.95 -17.24 1.77
C GLN A 46 -1.47 -18.11 2.95
N GLY A 47 -0.42 -18.90 2.75
CA GLY A 47 0.41 -19.40 3.85
C GLY A 47 1.25 -18.29 4.47
N GLU A 48 1.51 -18.38 5.78
CA GLU A 48 2.31 -17.43 6.54
C GLU A 48 3.71 -17.22 5.93
N GLY A 49 3.95 -16.07 5.27
CA GLY A 49 5.30 -15.69 4.86
C GLY A 49 5.47 -14.77 3.65
N LYS A 50 4.50 -14.63 2.73
CA LYS A 50 4.74 -13.92 1.45
C LYS A 50 4.22 -12.48 1.39
N GLY A 51 4.84 -11.61 2.19
CA GLY A 51 4.86 -10.16 1.95
C GLY A 51 6.30 -9.63 1.96
N MET A 52 6.61 -8.61 1.15
CA MET A 52 7.68 -7.58 1.23
C MET A 52 9.15 -7.85 1.73
N SER A 53 9.48 -8.90 2.47
CA SER A 53 10.64 -9.01 3.41
C SER A 53 10.56 -8.09 4.64
N ASP A 54 11.23 -8.46 5.74
CA ASP A 54 11.29 -7.64 6.96
C ASP A 54 12.20 -6.42 6.83
N SER A 55 13.27 -6.53 6.03
CA SER A 55 14.22 -5.44 5.79
C SER A 55 13.54 -4.24 5.13
N ALA A 56 12.74 -4.47 4.08
CA ALA A 56 12.00 -3.39 3.41
C ALA A 56 10.92 -2.78 4.32
N VAL A 57 10.23 -3.60 5.13
CA VAL A 57 9.28 -3.10 6.15
C VAL A 57 9.98 -2.20 7.17
N ARG A 58 11.17 -2.59 7.65
CA ARG A 58 11.98 -1.78 8.56
C ARG A 58 12.41 -0.45 7.92
N VAL A 59 12.86 -0.47 6.67
CA VAL A 59 13.21 0.76 5.92
C VAL A 59 12.00 1.70 5.85
N LEU A 60 10.82 1.22 5.47
CA LEU A 60 9.61 2.06 5.43
C LEU A 60 9.24 2.62 6.82
N MET A 61 9.41 1.85 7.90
CA MET A 61 9.21 2.36 9.28
C MET A 61 10.24 3.43 9.69
N THR A 62 11.51 3.28 9.29
CA THR A 62 12.55 4.29 9.56
C THR A 62 12.24 5.62 8.87
N TYR A 63 11.80 5.59 7.61
CA TYR A 63 11.36 6.81 6.92
C TYR A 63 10.01 7.35 7.43
N ALA A 64 9.10 6.48 7.88
CA ALA A 64 7.87 6.90 8.55
C ALA A 64 8.15 7.69 9.84
N PHE A 65 9.15 7.26 10.63
CA PHE A 65 9.54 7.96 11.86
C PHE A 65 10.03 9.40 11.60
N SER A 66 10.73 9.63 10.49
CA SER A 66 11.26 10.97 10.19
C SER A 66 10.14 11.99 9.97
N ILE A 67 9.03 11.59 9.32
CA ILE A 67 7.90 12.47 9.02
C ILE A 67 6.91 12.67 10.20
N ILE A 68 7.09 11.98 11.33
CA ILE A 68 6.27 12.24 12.54
C ILE A 68 6.55 13.67 13.03
N PRO A 69 5.54 14.54 13.19
CA PRO A 69 5.75 15.91 13.65
C PRO A 69 6.08 15.97 15.14
N GLU A 70 7.01 16.85 15.52
CA GLU A 70 7.39 17.11 16.92
C GLU A 70 6.28 17.79 17.73
N GLN A 71 5.36 18.46 17.05
CA GLN A 71 4.17 19.06 17.66
C GLN A 71 2.96 18.74 16.78
N SER A 72 1.89 18.27 17.41
CA SER A 72 0.60 18.03 16.75
C SER A 72 -0.51 18.73 17.53
N THR A 73 -1.54 19.18 16.83
CA THR A 73 -2.71 19.82 17.45
C THR A 73 -3.82 18.79 17.57
N ASP A 74 -4.28 18.53 18.79
CA ASP A 74 -5.46 17.72 19.06
C ASP A 74 -6.72 18.38 18.45
N PRO A 75 -7.81 17.61 18.20
CA PRO A 75 -9.11 18.16 17.84
C PRO A 75 -9.64 19.23 18.82
N ASP A 76 -9.24 19.13 20.10
CA ASP A 76 -9.56 20.10 21.16
C ASP A 76 -8.64 21.36 21.16
N GLY A 77 -7.77 21.52 20.16
CA GLY A 77 -6.86 22.67 20.02
C GLY A 77 -5.63 22.65 20.93
N LYS A 78 -5.40 21.57 21.69
CA LYS A 78 -4.21 21.41 22.53
C LYS A 78 -3.01 21.01 21.68
N VAL A 79 -1.85 21.62 21.96
CA VAL A 79 -0.57 21.21 21.36
C VAL A 79 -0.02 20.02 22.14
N ILE A 80 0.06 18.86 21.50
CA ILE A 80 0.80 17.69 21.99
C ILE A 80 2.22 17.78 21.43
N THR A 81 3.21 17.83 22.31
CA THR A 81 4.62 17.64 21.95
C THR A 81 4.93 16.15 21.85
N THR A 82 5.37 15.72 20.68
CA THR A 82 5.83 14.35 20.41
C THR A 82 7.30 14.21 20.83
N ASP A 83 7.56 13.42 21.87
CA ASP A 83 8.93 13.08 22.27
C ASP A 83 9.56 12.08 21.28
N LYS A 84 10.33 12.59 20.31
CA LYS A 84 11.09 11.78 19.35
C LYS A 84 12.48 11.35 19.86
N SER A 85 12.84 11.64 21.12
CA SER A 85 14.17 11.30 21.66
C SER A 85 14.35 9.80 21.96
N ASP A 86 13.24 9.07 22.13
CA ASP A 86 13.22 7.61 22.28
C ASP A 86 12.42 6.95 21.14
N PRO A 87 13.08 6.56 20.03
CA PRO A 87 12.43 5.88 18.91
C PRO A 87 11.77 4.55 19.29
N ASN A 88 12.16 3.92 20.40
CA ASN A 88 11.62 2.62 20.80
C ASN A 88 10.12 2.68 21.14
N LYS A 89 9.64 3.83 21.65
CA LYS A 89 8.22 4.10 21.91
C LYS A 89 7.35 4.00 20.66
N PHE A 90 7.93 4.19 19.48
CA PHE A 90 7.23 4.20 18.20
C PHE A 90 7.30 2.86 17.48
N LEU A 91 8.09 1.89 17.96
CA LEU A 91 8.25 0.61 17.29
C LEU A 91 6.94 -0.18 17.30
N ILE A 92 6.53 -0.64 16.12
CA ILE A 92 5.41 -1.56 15.92
C ILE A 92 5.93 -2.89 15.37
N PRO A 93 5.29 -4.04 15.68
CA PRO A 93 5.65 -5.33 15.10
C PRO A 93 5.57 -5.32 13.57
N ASN A 94 6.48 -6.04 12.90
CA ASN A 94 6.52 -6.12 11.44
C ASN A 94 5.18 -6.55 10.83
N ASP A 95 4.42 -7.45 11.46
CA ASP A 95 3.10 -7.86 10.97
C ASP A 95 2.05 -6.75 11.02
N ALA A 96 2.15 -5.83 11.99
CA ALA A 96 1.32 -4.64 12.04
C ALA A 96 1.74 -3.67 10.92
N ALA A 97 3.03 -3.38 10.80
CA ALA A 97 3.56 -2.55 9.71
C ALA A 97 3.15 -3.09 8.33
N ARG A 98 3.24 -4.41 8.10
CA ARG A 98 2.80 -5.08 6.86
C ARG A 98 1.30 -4.92 6.60
N ARG A 99 0.43 -4.87 7.62
CA ARG A 99 -1.00 -4.53 7.44
C ARG A 99 -1.18 -3.08 7.02
N VAL A 100 -0.50 -2.15 7.70
CA VAL A 100 -0.55 -0.71 7.41
C VAL A 100 -0.06 -0.41 6.00
N ILE A 101 1.08 -0.98 5.60
CA ILE A 101 1.66 -0.86 4.25
C ILE A 101 0.67 -1.37 3.20
N ARG A 102 0.02 -2.54 3.40
CA ARG A 102 -1.01 -3.04 2.46
C ARG A 102 -2.22 -2.10 2.35
N ALA A 103 -2.66 -1.49 3.45
CA ALA A 103 -3.72 -0.49 3.40
C ALA A 103 -3.25 0.77 2.65
N ALA A 104 -2.03 1.23 2.90
CA ALA A 104 -1.42 2.37 2.20
C ALA A 104 -1.30 2.12 0.68
N THR A 105 -0.89 0.93 0.26
CA THR A 105 -0.87 0.55 -1.17
C THR A 105 -2.26 0.71 -1.80
N ARG A 106 -3.35 0.29 -1.13
CA ARG A 106 -4.72 0.53 -1.66
C ARG A 106 -5.08 2.01 -1.73
N THR A 107 -4.69 2.82 -0.74
CA THR A 107 -4.90 4.28 -0.78
C THR A 107 -4.09 4.92 -1.92
N ALA A 108 -2.83 4.52 -2.14
CA ALA A 108 -2.02 5.00 -3.26
C ALA A 108 -2.65 4.69 -4.62
N TYR A 109 -3.14 3.47 -4.82
CA TYR A 109 -3.92 3.13 -6.01
C TYR A 109 -5.20 3.98 -6.11
N ALA A 110 -5.88 4.29 -5.00
CA ALA A 110 -7.08 5.13 -5.03
C ALA A 110 -6.77 6.60 -5.41
N GLU A 111 -5.63 7.14 -4.98
CA GLU A 111 -5.15 8.47 -5.39
C GLU A 111 -4.85 8.51 -6.89
N VAL A 112 -4.06 7.56 -7.41
CA VAL A 112 -3.68 7.54 -8.83
C VAL A 112 -4.85 7.16 -9.76
N CYS A 113 -5.87 6.47 -9.24
CA CYS A 113 -7.13 6.20 -9.94
C CYS A 113 -8.18 7.33 -9.81
N GLU A 114 -7.85 8.47 -9.20
CA GLU A 114 -8.74 9.62 -8.97
C GLU A 114 -10.05 9.24 -8.23
N ILE A 115 -9.92 8.43 -7.18
CA ILE A 115 -11.01 8.02 -6.27
C ILE A 115 -10.60 8.23 -4.79
N PRO A 116 -10.19 9.46 -4.39
CA PRO A 116 -9.61 9.74 -3.07
C PRO A 116 -10.59 9.44 -1.92
N GLU A 117 -11.89 9.53 -2.15
CA GLU A 117 -12.94 9.17 -1.17
C GLU A 117 -12.83 7.71 -0.70
N LEU A 118 -12.51 6.79 -1.62
CA LEU A 118 -12.24 5.38 -1.29
C LEU A 118 -10.88 5.21 -0.61
N GLY A 119 -9.89 6.02 -0.98
CA GLY A 119 -8.60 6.10 -0.29
C GLY A 119 -8.74 6.49 1.19
N ARG A 120 -9.61 7.49 1.48
CA ARG A 120 -9.96 7.93 2.84
C ARG A 120 -10.74 6.85 3.61
N ALA A 121 -11.78 6.26 3.01
CA ALA A 121 -12.54 5.19 3.63
C ALA A 121 -11.68 3.96 3.99
N ASN A 122 -10.72 3.60 3.13
CA ASN A 122 -9.74 2.54 3.40
C ASN A 122 -8.81 2.89 4.57
N PHE A 123 -8.30 4.12 4.64
CA PHE A 123 -7.48 4.59 5.77
C PHE A 123 -8.25 4.61 7.09
N GLU A 124 -9.44 5.21 7.12
CA GLU A 124 -10.28 5.26 8.32
C GLU A 124 -10.63 3.86 8.83
N THR A 125 -10.92 2.92 7.92
CA THR A 125 -11.21 1.53 8.27
C THR A 125 -10.00 0.86 8.90
N MET A 126 -8.81 1.08 8.35
CA MET A 126 -7.55 0.57 8.91
C MET A 126 -7.29 1.15 10.30
N MET A 127 -7.42 2.47 10.47
CA MET A 127 -7.23 3.12 11.77
C MET A 127 -8.21 2.62 12.83
N LYS A 128 -9.52 2.58 12.51
CA LYS A 128 -10.55 2.02 13.40
C LYS A 128 -10.22 0.58 13.80
N GLY A 129 -9.76 -0.24 12.85
CA GLY A 129 -9.38 -1.63 13.09
C GLY A 129 -8.11 -1.82 13.94
N GLU A 130 -7.15 -0.90 13.88
CA GLU A 130 -5.96 -0.92 14.74
C GLU A 130 -6.26 -0.32 16.14
N GLU A 131 -7.00 0.79 16.22
CA GLU A 131 -7.46 1.40 17.48
C GLU A 131 -8.35 0.44 18.30
N ALA A 132 -9.23 -0.31 17.64
CA ALA A 132 -10.08 -1.33 18.28
C ALA A 132 -9.29 -2.46 18.97
N ARG A 133 -8.01 -2.67 18.64
CA ARG A 133 -7.16 -3.67 19.31
C ARG A 133 -6.82 -3.29 20.75
N LYS A 134 -6.79 -1.98 21.06
CA LYS A 134 -6.41 -1.44 22.39
C LYS A 134 -5.00 -1.88 22.88
N THR A 135 -4.13 -2.30 21.97
CA THR A 135 -2.75 -2.73 22.25
C THR A 135 -1.69 -1.66 21.95
N TRP A 136 -2.07 -0.56 21.29
CA TRP A 136 -1.14 0.47 20.83
C TRP A 136 -1.04 1.62 21.82
N THR A 137 0.17 2.12 22.06
CA THR A 137 0.37 3.42 22.72
C THR A 137 0.02 4.57 21.76
N PRO A 138 -0.18 5.81 22.26
CA PRO A 138 -0.38 6.98 21.40
C PRO A 138 0.75 7.17 20.37
N GLU A 139 2.00 6.96 20.77
CA GLU A 139 3.20 7.04 19.92
C GLU A 139 3.18 5.99 18.80
N GLN A 140 2.77 4.76 19.11
CA GLN A 140 2.59 3.70 18.12
C GLN A 140 1.44 3.98 17.15
N LEU A 141 0.35 4.61 17.61
CA LEU A 141 -0.72 5.08 16.72
C LEU A 141 -0.23 6.20 15.79
N GLN A 142 0.63 7.11 16.26
CA GLN A 142 1.27 8.10 15.40
C GLN A 142 2.22 7.46 14.38
N MET A 143 3.01 6.44 14.77
CA MET A 143 3.80 5.65 13.83
C MET A 143 2.92 4.97 12.78
N ILE A 144 1.79 4.36 13.16
CA ILE A 144 0.86 3.72 12.22
C ILE A 144 0.32 4.74 11.19
N ARG A 145 -0.06 5.94 11.65
CA ARG A 145 -0.53 7.04 10.78
C ARG A 145 0.57 7.53 9.84
N ALA A 146 1.77 7.79 10.36
CA ALA A 146 2.92 8.22 9.57
C ALA A 146 3.39 7.15 8.57
N LEU A 147 3.42 5.87 8.96
CA LEU A 147 3.76 4.76 8.07
C LEU A 147 2.77 4.62 6.93
N HIS A 148 1.48 4.87 7.17
CA HIS A 148 0.49 4.91 6.09
C HIS A 148 0.78 6.07 5.13
N VAL A 149 0.86 7.31 5.62
CA VAL A 149 1.10 8.52 4.79
C VAL A 149 2.41 8.42 3.98
N PHE A 150 3.49 7.96 4.62
CA PHE A 150 4.77 7.73 3.96
C PHE A 150 4.66 6.66 2.88
N SER A 151 4.04 5.52 3.20
CA SER A 151 3.88 4.41 2.24
C SER A 151 2.98 4.79 1.07
N VAL A 152 1.93 5.60 1.29
CA VAL A 152 1.10 6.16 0.19
C VAL A 152 1.99 6.99 -0.75
N SER A 153 2.68 7.98 -0.20
CA SER A 153 3.58 8.88 -0.94
C SER A 153 4.71 8.15 -1.67
N TYR A 154 5.20 7.05 -1.10
CA TYR A 154 6.15 6.15 -1.73
C TYR A 154 5.53 5.41 -2.92
N PHE A 155 4.37 4.77 -2.75
CA PHE A 155 3.72 3.98 -3.81
C PHE A 155 3.06 4.80 -4.92
N THR A 156 2.74 6.07 -4.70
CA THR A 156 2.33 7.00 -5.75
C THR A 156 3.50 7.55 -6.56
N GLY A 157 4.75 7.22 -6.21
CA GLY A 157 5.97 7.69 -6.89
C GLY A 157 6.42 9.08 -6.48
N ASN A 158 5.76 9.70 -5.48
CA ASN A 158 6.10 11.04 -4.98
C ASN A 158 7.40 11.06 -4.14
N ILE A 159 7.87 9.90 -3.66
CA ILE A 159 9.09 9.77 -2.85
C ILE A 159 10.01 8.68 -3.42
N LYS A 160 11.29 9.00 -3.57
CA LYS A 160 12.37 8.05 -3.91
C LYS A 160 13.23 7.79 -2.67
N ILE A 161 13.46 6.51 -2.33
CA ILE A 161 14.34 6.11 -1.24
C ILE A 161 15.73 5.83 -1.80
N THR A 162 16.74 6.59 -1.38
CA THR A 162 18.15 6.30 -1.63
C THR A 162 18.72 5.54 -0.43
N ALA A 163 18.91 4.24 -0.58
CA ALA A 163 19.61 3.43 0.42
C ALA A 163 21.12 3.46 0.14
N LYS A 164 21.92 3.90 1.13
CA LYS A 164 23.37 3.70 1.17
C LYS A 164 23.63 2.43 2.00
N GLU A 165 24.17 1.39 1.40
CA GLU A 165 24.69 0.24 2.15
C GLU A 165 26.00 0.67 2.82
N GLU A 166 26.05 0.68 4.16
CA GLU A 166 27.32 0.62 4.88
C GLU A 166 27.68 -0.86 5.09
N PRO A 167 28.90 -1.29 4.72
CA PRO A 167 29.33 -2.66 4.95
C PRO A 167 29.44 -2.94 6.45
N ALA A 168 29.19 -4.19 6.84
CA ALA A 168 29.29 -4.60 8.24
C ALA A 168 30.69 -4.31 8.82
N ASP A 169 30.68 -3.60 9.94
CA ASP A 169 31.83 -3.02 10.64
C ASP A 169 32.93 -4.03 11.00
N PRO A 170 34.22 -3.73 10.71
CA PRO A 170 35.33 -4.25 11.48
C PRO A 170 36.24 -3.12 12.01
N ALA A 171 35.82 -2.51 13.11
CA ALA A 171 36.68 -2.03 14.18
C ALA A 171 37.78 -0.99 13.86
N GLY A 172 37.41 0.29 13.99
CA GLY A 172 38.11 1.18 14.93
C GLY A 172 39.02 2.30 14.40
N LYS A 173 39.20 3.27 15.31
CA LYS A 173 40.15 4.42 15.33
C LYS A 173 39.73 5.73 14.63
N ASP A 174 39.29 6.65 15.48
CA ASP A 174 39.83 8.01 15.68
C ASP A 174 39.88 9.07 14.55
N ALA A 175 39.53 10.30 14.96
CA ALA A 175 39.56 11.58 14.24
C ALA A 175 38.54 11.75 13.08
N GLY A 176 37.93 12.92 12.89
CA GLY A 176 37.97 14.15 13.69
C GLY A 176 37.61 15.40 12.86
N ALA A 177 36.81 16.29 13.44
CA ALA A 177 36.60 17.70 13.06
C ALA A 177 36.04 18.07 11.65
N ALA A 178 34.81 18.59 11.69
CA ALA A 178 34.43 19.96 11.29
C ALA A 178 34.26 20.41 9.80
N ALA A 179 33.15 21.14 9.63
CA ALA A 179 32.98 22.40 8.87
C ALA A 179 32.72 22.40 7.34
N GLU A 180 31.44 22.63 7.03
CA GLU A 180 30.88 23.73 6.21
C GLU A 180 31.30 24.00 4.73
N ALA A 181 30.25 24.02 3.90
CA ALA A 181 29.91 25.04 2.89
C ALA A 181 30.88 25.37 1.73
N GLY A 182 30.47 24.98 0.52
CA GLY A 182 30.91 25.58 -0.74
C GLY A 182 29.85 25.40 -1.83
N ALA A 183 29.34 26.50 -2.39
CA ALA A 183 28.40 26.48 -3.51
C ALA A 183 29.15 26.61 -4.85
N GLY A 184 28.72 25.85 -5.86
CA GLY A 184 29.27 25.91 -7.23
C GLY A 184 28.52 24.96 -8.16
N ASP A 185 28.12 25.46 -9.33
CA ASP A 185 27.25 24.76 -10.28
C ASP A 185 28.04 24.10 -11.43
N ALA A 186 27.49 22.98 -11.93
CA ALA A 186 27.77 22.31 -13.21
C ALA A 186 29.09 21.52 -13.46
N ALA A 187 28.87 20.37 -14.12
CA ALA A 187 29.76 19.63 -15.04
C ALA A 187 30.77 18.58 -14.49
N ALA A 188 30.28 17.34 -14.42
CA ALA A 188 30.92 16.08 -14.85
C ALA A 188 32.42 15.83 -14.57
N ALA A 189 32.67 14.93 -13.61
CA ALA A 189 33.80 14.01 -13.61
C ALA A 189 33.32 12.63 -13.13
N ASP A 190 33.90 11.56 -13.69
CA ASP A 190 33.50 10.16 -13.47
C ASP A 190 34.20 9.55 -12.22
N ASP A 191 33.88 8.29 -11.92
CA ASP A 191 34.53 7.40 -10.95
C ASP A 191 34.48 7.75 -9.44
N ALA A 192 33.48 7.21 -8.74
CA ALA A 192 33.68 6.52 -7.45
C ALA A 192 32.48 5.62 -7.11
N GLU A 193 32.72 4.31 -7.00
CA GLU A 193 31.69 3.29 -6.77
C GLU A 193 31.00 3.42 -5.40
N SER A 194 29.77 3.93 -5.40
CA SER A 194 28.81 3.75 -4.31
C SER A 194 27.47 3.36 -4.90
N THR A 195 27.11 2.08 -4.78
CA THR A 195 25.88 1.48 -5.31
C THR A 195 24.64 1.91 -4.52
N THR A 196 24.34 3.21 -4.57
CA THR A 196 23.09 3.80 -4.05
C THR A 196 21.92 3.20 -4.82
N ARG A 197 21.26 2.20 -4.24
CA ARG A 197 20.04 1.63 -4.82
C ARG A 197 18.91 2.63 -4.59
N ILE A 198 18.53 3.32 -5.65
CA ILE A 198 17.29 4.10 -5.70
C ILE A 198 16.13 3.11 -5.70
N ILE A 199 15.51 2.90 -4.55
CA ILE A 199 14.30 2.12 -4.43
C ILE A 199 13.14 3.10 -4.62
N SER A 200 12.60 3.15 -5.85
CA SER A 200 11.38 3.87 -6.19
C SER A 200 10.30 2.85 -6.50
N ALA A 201 9.10 3.02 -5.95
CA ALA A 201 7.94 2.45 -6.62
C ALA A 201 7.67 3.28 -7.88
N GLU A 202 7.29 2.63 -8.97
CA GLU A 202 6.79 3.31 -10.17
C GLU A 202 5.29 3.58 -9.98
N ALA A 203 4.84 4.79 -10.31
CA ALA A 203 3.45 5.18 -10.15
C ALA A 203 2.54 4.31 -11.03
N PRO A 204 1.52 3.64 -10.48
CA PRO A 204 0.70 2.71 -11.25
C PRO A 204 -0.22 3.43 -12.24
N ASN A 205 -0.08 3.17 -13.55
CA ASN A 205 -1.08 3.63 -14.52
C ASN A 205 -2.47 3.03 -14.18
N CYS A 206 -3.51 3.87 -14.10
CA CYS A 206 -4.86 3.44 -13.78
C CYS A 206 -5.86 3.61 -14.95
N PRO A 207 -5.89 2.68 -15.92
CA PRO A 207 -7.00 2.58 -16.86
C PRO A 207 -8.29 2.16 -16.14
N GLU A 208 -9.45 2.35 -16.78
CA GLU A 208 -10.78 2.10 -16.19
C GLU A 208 -10.94 0.68 -15.60
N ALA A 209 -10.40 -0.35 -16.27
CA ALA A 209 -10.41 -1.71 -15.76
C ALA A 209 -9.59 -1.89 -14.46
N GLN A 210 -8.56 -1.07 -14.24
CA GLN A 210 -7.81 -1.02 -12.98
C GLN A 210 -8.58 -0.23 -11.91
N LYS A 211 -9.22 0.89 -12.28
CA LYS A 211 -10.08 1.69 -11.39
C LYS A 211 -11.20 0.85 -10.77
N GLN A 212 -11.82 -0.02 -11.57
CA GLN A 212 -12.82 -0.97 -11.10
C GLN A 212 -12.26 -2.02 -10.13
N LYS A 213 -11.06 -2.57 -10.39
CA LYS A 213 -10.38 -3.50 -9.48
C LYS A 213 -10.03 -2.85 -8.14
N VAL A 214 -9.50 -1.63 -8.16
CA VAL A 214 -9.15 -0.86 -6.94
C VAL A 214 -10.41 -0.55 -6.13
N THR A 215 -11.48 -0.12 -6.80
CA THR A 215 -12.80 0.12 -6.20
C THR A 215 -13.34 -1.14 -5.51
N ALA A 216 -13.34 -2.29 -6.21
CA ALA A 216 -13.80 -3.56 -5.65
C ALA A 216 -12.94 -4.02 -4.47
N ALA A 217 -11.61 -3.91 -4.57
CA ALA A 217 -10.68 -4.32 -3.51
C ALA A 217 -10.82 -3.47 -2.24
N ILE A 218 -11.05 -2.16 -2.37
CA ILE A 218 -11.31 -1.27 -1.22
C ILE A 218 -12.68 -1.58 -0.62
N ASN A 219 -13.73 -1.67 -1.43
CA ASN A 219 -15.08 -1.95 -0.93
C ASN A 219 -15.14 -3.29 -0.20
N ALA A 220 -14.51 -4.34 -0.73
CA ALA A 220 -14.42 -5.65 -0.06
C ALA A 220 -13.67 -5.57 1.28
N TYR A 221 -12.59 -4.79 1.37
CA TYR A 221 -11.87 -4.58 2.63
C TYR A 221 -12.72 -3.81 3.65
N VAL A 222 -13.37 -2.72 3.24
CA VAL A 222 -14.22 -1.88 4.09
C VAL A 222 -15.42 -2.67 4.63
N GLN A 223 -16.11 -3.42 3.76
CA GLN A 223 -17.24 -4.27 4.16
C GLN A 223 -16.79 -5.43 5.05
N GLY A 224 -15.68 -6.10 4.71
CA GLY A 224 -15.14 -7.21 5.51
C GLY A 224 -14.67 -6.79 6.91
N ALA A 225 -14.22 -5.54 7.07
CA ALA A 225 -13.90 -4.97 8.38
C ALA A 225 -15.16 -4.63 9.21
N GLN A 226 -16.23 -4.15 8.57
CA GLN A 226 -17.52 -3.86 9.23
C GLN A 226 -18.30 -5.12 9.62
N ALA A 227 -18.13 -6.23 8.89
CA ALA A 227 -18.79 -7.50 9.17
C ALA A 227 -18.19 -8.28 10.34
N LYS A 228 -17.09 -7.81 10.94
CA LYS A 228 -16.42 -8.45 12.07
C LYS A 228 -16.90 -7.83 13.39
N PRO A 229 -17.52 -8.61 14.30
CA PRO A 229 -17.98 -8.11 15.60
C PRO A 229 -16.83 -7.84 16.59
#